data_AF-A0A1M7J7V9-F1
#
_entry.id   AF-A0A1M7J7V9-F1
#
_cell.length_a   1.000
_cell.length_b   1.000
_cell.length_c   1.000
_cell.angle_alpha   90.00
_cell.angle_beta   90.00
_cell.angle_gamma   90.00
#
_symmetry.space_group_name_H-M   'P 1'
#
loop_
_entity.id
_entity.type
_entity.pdbx_description
1 polymer ?
#
loop_
_entity_poly.entity_id
_entity_poly.type
_entity_poly.pdbx_seq_one_letter_code
_entity_poly.pdbx_strand_id
1 'polypeptide(L)'
;MKNIKKALLTILLVMPLTVFAHGEEVLYTIFIQIISIVVFLIILAFITLNLKQKSILSGVYFFTVIIVFGSTSSIPYQNNMSTINFAIAFIPGIVGLMTYFLLKLNSKNIK
;
A
#
# COMPACT_ATOMS: atom_id res chain seq x y z
N MET A 1 -3.78 -19.90 -28.89
CA MET A 1 -2.59 -20.28 -28.08
C MET A 1 -1.36 -19.39 -28.27
N LYS A 2 -1.04 -18.89 -29.48
CA LYS A 2 0.19 -18.10 -29.76
C LYS A 2 0.25 -16.75 -29.00
N ASN A 3 -0.90 -16.08 -28.83
CA ASN A 3 -0.98 -14.78 -28.16
C ASN A 3 -0.85 -14.88 -26.63
N ILE A 4 -1.37 -15.95 -26.04
CA ILE A 4 -1.23 -16.23 -24.60
C ILE A 4 0.23 -16.49 -24.24
N LYS A 5 0.94 -17.27 -25.08
CA LYS A 5 2.39 -17.49 -24.90
C LYS A 5 3.20 -16.20 -24.98
N LYS A 6 2.88 -15.30 -25.93
CA LYS A 6 3.51 -13.98 -26.02
C LYS A 6 3.24 -13.13 -24.78
N ALA A 7 1.98 -13.04 -24.33
CA ALA A 7 1.62 -12.27 -23.15
C ALA A 7 2.33 -12.81 -21.88
N LEU A 8 2.39 -14.13 -21.71
CA LEU A 8 3.15 -14.77 -20.63
C LEU A 8 4.64 -14.45 -20.69
N LEU A 9 5.25 -14.49 -21.87
CA LEU A 9 6.66 -14.16 -22.04
C LEU A 9 6.95 -12.69 -21.70
N THR A 10 6.05 -11.78 -22.11
CA THR A 10 6.18 -10.35 -21.81
C THR A 10 6.04 -10.09 -20.31
N ILE A 11 5.09 -10.75 -19.64
CA ILE A 11 4.92 -10.67 -18.18
C ILE A 11 6.18 -11.20 -17.47
N LEU A 12 6.72 -12.33 -17.93
CA LEU A 12 7.93 -12.93 -17.35
C LEU A 12 9.18 -12.06 -17.53
N LEU A 13 9.30 -11.36 -18.67
CA LEU A 13 10.43 -10.46 -18.98
C LEU A 13 10.36 -9.11 -18.26
N VAL A 14 9.15 -8.64 -17.95
CA VAL A 14 8.93 -7.41 -17.17
C VAL A 14 9.00 -7.70 -15.66
N MET A 15 8.85 -8.97 -15.28
CA MET A 15 9.02 -9.38 -13.89
C MET A 15 10.49 -9.24 -13.47
N PRO A 16 10.78 -8.54 -12.37
CA PRO A 16 12.14 -8.40 -11.87
C PRO A 16 12.63 -9.76 -11.36
N LEU A 17 13.39 -10.48 -12.19
CA LEU A 17 13.95 -11.81 -11.88
C LEU A 17 14.88 -11.78 -10.66
N THR A 18 15.41 -10.60 -10.29
CA THR A 18 16.21 -10.39 -9.07
C THR A 18 15.40 -10.59 -7.78
N VAL A 19 14.08 -10.36 -7.81
CA VAL A 19 13.19 -10.63 -6.67
C VAL A 19 13.10 -12.13 -6.42
N PHE A 20 13.13 -12.97 -7.46
CA PHE A 20 12.97 -14.43 -7.32
C PHE A 20 14.20 -15.14 -6.70
N ALA A 21 15.39 -14.54 -6.77
CA ALA A 21 16.59 -15.10 -6.15
C ALA A 21 16.61 -14.99 -4.61
N HIS A 22 15.76 -14.12 -4.04
CA HIS A 22 15.56 -13.94 -2.59
C HIS A 22 14.08 -14.26 -2.20
N GLY A 23 13.39 -15.04 -3.03
CA GLY A 23 12.08 -14.66 -3.55
C GLY A 23 10.80 -15.09 -2.85
N GLU A 24 10.83 -15.79 -1.73
CA GLU A 24 9.59 -16.01 -0.98
C GLU A 24 9.27 -14.82 -0.07
N GLU A 25 10.26 -14.34 0.67
CA GLU A 25 10.07 -13.37 1.74
C GLU A 25 9.63 -11.99 1.21
N VAL A 26 10.24 -11.55 0.11
CA VAL A 26 9.88 -10.27 -0.54
C VAL A 26 8.47 -10.33 -1.15
N LEU A 27 8.02 -11.48 -1.63
CA LEU A 27 6.66 -11.66 -2.14
C LEU A 27 5.63 -11.48 -1.02
N TYR A 28 5.88 -11.99 0.19
CA TYR A 28 4.98 -11.76 1.33
C TYR A 28 4.76 -10.28 1.60
N THR A 29 5.82 -9.47 1.58
CA THR A 29 5.71 -8.01 1.78
C THR A 29 4.87 -7.33 0.70
N ILE A 30 5.07 -7.70 -0.56
CA ILE A 30 4.27 -7.18 -1.68
C ILE A 30 2.80 -7.59 -1.53
N PHE A 31 2.52 -8.85 -1.17
CA PHE A 31 1.17 -9.33 -0.92
C PHE A 31 0.49 -8.57 0.23
N ILE A 32 1.18 -8.37 1.35
CA ILE A 32 0.68 -7.58 2.49
C ILE A 32 0.31 -6.17 2.03
N GLN A 33 1.16 -5.54 1.21
CA GLN A 33 0.91 -4.20 0.70
C GLN A 33 -0.31 -4.14 -0.23
N ILE A 34 -0.46 -5.10 -1.15
CA ILE A 34 -1.62 -5.19 -2.04
C ILE A 34 -2.91 -5.40 -1.23
N ILE A 35 -2.90 -6.33 -0.27
CA ILE A 35 -4.04 -6.60 0.61
C ILE A 35 -4.40 -5.33 1.41
N SER A 36 -3.41 -4.63 1.96
CA SER A 36 -3.64 -3.38 2.71
C SER A 36 -4.31 -2.31 1.85
N ILE A 37 -3.87 -2.14 0.59
CA ILE A 37 -4.49 -1.20 -0.36
C ILE A 37 -5.94 -1.61 -0.65
N VAL A 38 -6.21 -2.90 -0.90
CA VAL A 38 -7.56 -3.40 -1.16
C VAL A 38 -8.47 -3.15 0.04
N VAL A 39 -8.02 -3.48 1.24
CA VAL A 39 -8.77 -3.22 2.49
C VAL A 39 -9.04 -1.73 2.66
N PHE A 40 -8.05 -0.87 2.40
CA PHE A 40 -8.21 0.58 2.46
C PHE A 40 -9.28 1.08 1.47
N LEU A 41 -9.26 0.59 0.22
CA LEU A 41 -10.26 0.97 -0.78
C LEU A 41 -11.68 0.53 -0.38
N ILE A 42 -11.82 -0.65 0.21
CA ILE A 42 -13.10 -1.13 0.75
C ILE A 42 -13.58 -0.16 1.85
N ILE A 43 -12.72 0.16 2.82
CA ILE A 43 -13.07 1.12 3.89
C ILE A 43 -13.45 2.48 3.31
N LEU A 44 -12.68 2.99 2.34
CA LEU A 44 -12.91 4.26 1.67
C LEU A 44 -14.28 4.32 0.95
N ALA A 45 -14.74 3.19 0.41
CA ALA A 45 -16.06 3.08 -0.21
C ALA A 45 -17.19 3.28 0.83
N PHE A 46 -17.06 2.66 2.01
CA PHE A 46 -18.11 2.68 3.05
C PHE A 46 -18.12 3.93 3.94
N ILE A 47 -17.02 4.68 4.04
CA ILE A 47 -16.99 5.88 4.89
C ILE A 47 -17.88 7.01 4.34
N THR A 48 -18.61 7.66 5.25
CA THR A 48 -19.51 8.79 5.00
C THR A 48 -18.78 10.14 4.94
N LEU A 49 -17.74 10.23 4.09
CA LEU A 49 -17.02 11.49 3.82
C LEU A 49 -17.41 12.03 2.44
N ASN A 50 -17.33 13.35 2.24
CA ASN A 50 -17.55 13.95 0.93
C ASN A 50 -16.39 13.61 -0.03
N LEU A 51 -16.59 13.80 -1.34
CA LEU A 51 -15.60 13.41 -2.35
C LEU A 51 -14.24 14.11 -2.15
N LYS A 52 -14.25 15.38 -1.72
CA LYS A 52 -13.02 16.15 -1.42
C LYS A 52 -12.23 15.52 -0.27
N GLN A 53 -12.89 15.19 0.83
CA GLN A 53 -12.28 14.53 1.99
C GLN A 53 -11.79 13.13 1.65
N LYS A 54 -12.53 12.35 0.85
CA LYS A 54 -12.07 11.04 0.36
C LYS A 54 -10.81 11.16 -0.49
N SER A 55 -10.71 12.19 -1.33
CA SER A 55 -9.52 12.46 -2.14
C SER A 55 -8.32 12.81 -1.26
N ILE A 56 -8.50 13.65 -0.23
CA ILE A 56 -7.42 13.99 0.72
C ILE A 56 -6.97 12.74 1.46
N LEU A 57 -7.91 11.96 2.01
CA LEU A 57 -7.61 10.73 2.74
C LEU A 57 -6.84 9.72 1.88
N SER A 58 -7.28 9.53 0.64
CA SER A 58 -6.59 8.65 -0.32
C SER A 58 -5.19 9.16 -0.65
N GLY A 59 -5.06 10.47 -0.91
CA GLY A 59 -3.77 11.10 -1.19
C GLY A 59 -2.78 10.91 -0.05
N VAL A 60 -3.20 11.16 1.19
CA VAL A 60 -2.35 10.96 2.38
C VAL A 60 -1.98 9.48 2.55
N TYR A 61 -2.92 8.56 2.35
CA TYR A 61 -2.65 7.12 2.44
C TYR A 61 -1.59 6.69 1.42
N PHE A 62 -1.79 6.99 0.13
CA PHE A 62 -0.81 6.63 -0.92
C PHE A 62 0.54 7.31 -0.71
N PHE A 63 0.53 8.58 -0.29
CA PHE A 63 1.76 9.30 0.03
C PHE A 63 2.54 8.64 1.17
N THR A 64 1.83 8.19 2.21
CA THR A 64 2.43 7.45 3.33
C THR A 64 2.99 6.11 2.87
N VAL A 65 2.27 5.38 2.01
CA VAL A 65 2.77 4.13 1.42
C VAL A 65 4.08 4.36 0.67
N ILE A 66 4.16 5.41 -0.16
CA ILE A 66 5.37 5.76 -0.91
C ILE A 66 6.53 6.08 0.04
N ILE A 67 6.28 6.89 1.08
CA ILE A 67 7.30 7.24 2.08
C ILE A 67 7.81 6.00 2.81
N VAL A 68 6.91 5.14 3.29
CA VAL A 68 7.28 3.92 4.01
C VAL A 68 8.10 3.02 3.10
N PHE A 69 7.63 2.78 1.87
CA PHE A 69 8.34 1.94 0.91
C PHE A 69 9.75 2.48 0.62
N GLY A 70 9.88 3.77 0.30
CA GLY A 70 11.18 4.41 0.04
C GLY A 70 12.10 4.47 1.27
N SER A 71 11.54 4.54 2.48
CA SER A 71 12.33 4.48 3.71
C SER A 71 12.83 3.06 4.02
N THR A 72 12.04 2.05 3.66
CA THR A 72 12.40 0.64 3.89
C THR A 72 13.31 0.05 2.83
N SER A 73 13.35 0.60 1.60
CA SER A 73 14.15 0.05 0.50
C SER A 73 15.67 0.07 0.76
N SER A 74 16.12 0.94 1.67
CA SER A 74 17.53 1.11 2.04
C SER A 74 17.98 0.14 3.15
N ILE A 75 17.05 -0.59 3.77
CA ILE A 75 17.29 -1.41 4.95
C ILE A 75 17.46 -2.89 4.53
N PRO A 76 18.48 -3.62 5.02
CA PRO A 76 18.62 -5.04 4.75
C PRO A 76 17.39 -5.83 5.23
N TYR A 77 16.66 -6.42 4.29
CA TYR A 77 15.35 -7.05 4.55
C TYR A 77 15.45 -8.23 5.51
N GLN A 78 16.40 -9.14 5.30
CA GLN A 78 16.54 -10.37 6.09
C GLN A 78 16.69 -10.11 7.60
N ASN A 79 17.41 -9.04 7.97
CA ASN A 79 17.64 -8.70 9.37
C ASN A 79 16.46 -7.92 9.99
N ASN A 80 15.56 -7.38 9.17
CA ASN A 80 14.52 -6.43 9.60
C ASN A 80 13.12 -6.79 9.08
N MET A 81 12.91 -8.03 8.65
CA MET A 81 11.69 -8.50 7.99
C MET A 81 10.43 -8.12 8.78
N SER A 82 10.42 -8.41 10.09
CA SER A 82 9.30 -8.07 10.97
C SER A 82 9.02 -6.57 11.02
N THR A 83 10.07 -5.76 11.13
CA THR A 83 9.96 -4.29 11.19
C THR A 83 9.43 -3.72 9.88
N ILE A 84 9.94 -4.19 8.74
CA ILE A 84 9.52 -3.76 7.40
C ILE A 84 8.06 -4.15 7.15
N ASN A 85 7.69 -5.40 7.44
CA ASN A 85 6.31 -5.88 7.28
C ASN A 85 5.35 -5.12 8.20
N PHE A 86 5.74 -4.86 9.45
CA PHE A 86 4.93 -4.07 10.38
C PHE A 86 4.77 -2.62 9.88
N ALA A 87 5.85 -1.99 9.44
CA ALA A 87 5.82 -0.63 8.92
C ALA A 87 4.87 -0.51 7.72
N ILE A 88 4.99 -1.43 6.75
CA ILE A 88 4.17 -1.44 5.53
C ILE A 88 2.71 -1.74 5.83
N ALA A 89 2.41 -2.65 6.77
CA ALA A 89 1.04 -3.01 7.13
C ALA A 89 0.34 -1.92 7.94
N PHE A 90 0.99 -1.38 8.98
CA PHE A 90 0.31 -0.58 10.01
C PHE A 90 0.47 0.92 9.84
N ILE A 91 1.62 1.44 9.39
CA ILE A 91 1.86 2.89 9.33
C ILE A 91 0.85 3.58 8.40
N PRO A 92 0.60 3.11 7.16
CA PRO A 92 -0.41 3.71 6.30
C PRO A 92 -1.82 3.68 6.92
N GLY A 93 -2.15 2.60 7.63
CA GLY A 93 -3.44 2.45 8.32
C GLY A 93 -3.61 3.45 9.47
N ILE A 94 -2.60 3.60 10.32
CA ILE A 94 -2.62 4.56 11.45
C ILE A 94 -2.72 5.99 10.93
N VAL A 95 -1.89 6.36 9.95
CA VAL A 95 -1.93 7.70 9.36
C VAL A 95 -3.27 7.95 8.67
N GLY A 96 -3.82 6.96 7.97
CA GLY A 96 -5.16 7.03 7.38
C GLY A 96 -6.25 7.24 8.43
N LEU A 97 -6.23 6.50 9.54
CA LEU A 97 -7.18 6.67 10.64
C LEU A 97 -7.08 8.06 11.28
N MET A 98 -5.86 8.52 11.59
CA MET A 98 -5.65 9.87 12.12
C MET A 98 -6.19 10.94 11.18
N THR A 99 -5.89 10.81 9.89
CA THR A 99 -6.39 11.73 8.85
C THR A 99 -7.92 11.70 8.77
N TYR A 100 -8.53 10.52 8.83
CA TYR A 100 -9.98 10.36 8.86
C TYR A 100 -10.61 11.10 10.05
N PHE A 101 -10.07 10.91 11.27
CA PHE A 101 -10.59 11.59 12.46
C PHE A 101 -10.45 13.10 12.35
N LEU A 102 -9.31 13.62 11.89
CA LEU A 102 -9.10 15.05 11.68
C LEU A 102 -10.09 15.63 10.67
N LEU A 103 -10.29 14.97 9.53
CA LEU A 103 -11.24 15.39 8.51
C LEU A 103 -12.70 15.36 9.03
N LYS A 104 -13.05 14.35 9.82
CA LYS A 104 -14.39 14.19 10.39
C LYS A 104 -14.69 15.22 11.48
N LEU A 105 -13.71 15.53 12.34
CA LEU A 105 -13.82 16.58 13.35
C LEU A 105 -14.00 17.95 12.71
N ASN A 106 -13.17 18.29 11.71
CA ASN A 106 -13.28 19.56 11.00
C ASN A 106 -14.63 19.68 10.26
N SER A 107 -15.13 18.59 9.69
CA SER A 107 -16.45 18.58 9.03
C SER A 107 -17.62 18.83 9.97
N LYS A 108 -17.49 18.49 11.27
CA LYS A 108 -18.52 18.77 12.28
C LYS A 108 -18.50 20.22 12.74
N ASN A 109 -17.33 20.85 12.79
CA ASN A 109 -17.18 22.25 13.20
C ASN A 109 -17.65 23.27 12.15
N ILE A 110 -17.92 22.83 10.92
CA ILE A 110 -18.40 23.67 9.81
C ILE A 110 -19.93 23.57 9.64
N LYS A 111 -20.62 22.76 10.47
CA LYS A 111 -22.08 22.72 10.56
C LYS A 111 -22.55 23.49 11.79
#